data_AF-A0A935NFD3-F1
#
_entry.id   AF-A0A935NFD3-F1
#
_cell.length_a   1.000
_cell.length_b   1.000
_cell.length_c   1.000
_cell.angle_alpha   90.00
_cell.angle_beta   90.00
_cell.angle_gamma   90.00
#
_symmetry.space_group_name_H-M   'P 1'
#
loop_
_entity.id
_entity.type
_entity.pdbx_description
1 polymer ?
#
loop_
_entity_poly.entity_id
_entity_poly.type
_entity_poly.pdbx_seq_one_letter_code
_entity_poly.pdbx_strand_id
1 'polypeptide(L)'
;MNEKKLSELQKEYRIFFLEKMERYGVKSPAELTKEGKYKFFTEIKQDWAEYKLTKIREKERKLQPTPTVEEPVESYRKTESKNKQTSPKKDLPEQKSISQQTNNEDNPRLTQKTPQQEEEEKPREFISQIIMSEPNEEQTDDLRILFAPNSYFAQTEQYLYPVVKMPKQNAVLKLPRAGRSNQRGYTENGFFNQLKLYISDLEITNNVHLVIPNFKKPYEPDIVLFDKNLNLYIDIEIDEPYDGYYRYPTHYINPEDEAKQDNIRDLFFTESGWILIRFTEKQIHCQPFDCIDYIKNVLNSIYNRKFVIGAACQRENQWDYNQCIQWQKAYYREKYLGIERFKKQFSNKEIAIDTTQPESIENVIERTKRFKFDNWSSNIAFDEESHKYLHPKDETGNAEYISVTTLIERFFPFDLNRYIEKKAEEENRPEEDVLDEYLLMRDEAAEKGTYLHNQIEQFLKNTAFDPDSKEFALFLDFYHKEIKPRGLRFFDAEKMIFSDKYLVAGTIDCLYKKENKDEYVMLDWKRSKKLIIDGHPRIFGYGYALSELSNLDNSSFNRYCLQQNIYKHIVETEYALKISSMKLVVLHENYPDYYIVNVPVMKKETQIILNSLKVKI
;
A
#
# COMPACT_ATOMS: atom_id res chain seq x y z
N MET A 1 0.75 -9.90 9.33
CA MET A 1 -0.63 -10.39 9.12
C MET A 1 -1.46 -9.63 10.12
N ASN A 2 -2.52 -8.95 9.68
CA ASN A 2 -3.33 -8.10 10.56
C ASN A 2 -4.72 -8.69 10.69
N GLU A 3 -5.33 -8.50 11.84
CA GLU A 3 -6.78 -8.47 11.95
C GLU A 3 -7.27 -7.17 11.31
N LYS A 4 -8.05 -7.25 10.22
CA LYS A 4 -8.59 -6.06 9.57
C LYS A 4 -9.70 -5.46 10.44
N LYS A 5 -9.72 -4.14 10.61
CA LYS A 5 -10.80 -3.40 11.27
C LYS A 5 -12.09 -3.43 10.43
N LEU A 6 -12.79 -4.56 10.50
CA LEU A 6 -14.11 -4.73 9.89
C LEU A 6 -15.09 -3.77 10.54
N SER A 7 -15.90 -3.07 9.74
CA SER A 7 -17.07 -2.36 10.28
C SER A 7 -18.02 -3.35 10.96
N GLU A 8 -18.85 -2.88 11.91
CA GLU A 8 -19.80 -3.76 12.62
C GLU A 8 -20.70 -4.57 11.67
N LEU A 9 -21.12 -3.98 10.54
CA LEU A 9 -21.89 -4.69 9.51
C LEU A 9 -21.08 -5.80 8.81
N GLN A 10 -19.78 -5.60 8.60
CA GLN A 10 -18.89 -6.62 8.03
C GLN A 10 -18.58 -7.73 9.05
N LYS A 11 -18.44 -7.39 10.34
CA LYS A 11 -18.33 -8.39 11.43
C LYS A 11 -19.60 -9.24 11.50
N GLU A 12 -20.77 -8.61 11.50
CA GLU A 12 -22.06 -9.32 11.48
C GLU A 12 -22.22 -10.20 10.24
N TYR A 13 -21.86 -9.71 9.04
CA TYR A 13 -21.89 -10.52 7.81
C TYR A 13 -20.94 -11.71 7.88
N ARG A 14 -19.74 -11.52 8.43
CA ARG A 14 -18.75 -12.57 8.62
C ARG A 14 -19.24 -13.65 9.57
N ILE A 15 -19.78 -13.29 10.74
CA ILE A 15 -20.38 -14.25 11.68
C ILE A 15 -21.50 -15.03 11.00
N PHE A 16 -22.41 -14.32 10.32
CA PHE A 16 -23.51 -14.91 9.56
C PHE A 16 -23.03 -15.91 8.49
N PHE A 17 -21.97 -15.59 7.75
CA PHE A 17 -21.40 -16.47 6.74
C PHE A 17 -20.72 -17.70 7.35
N LEU A 18 -19.98 -17.54 8.45
CA LEU A 18 -19.35 -18.64 9.18
C LEU A 18 -20.41 -19.63 9.72
N GLU A 19 -21.48 -19.13 10.34
CA GLU A 19 -22.62 -19.96 10.75
C GLU A 19 -23.26 -20.69 9.56
N LYS A 20 -23.38 -20.04 8.40
CA LYS A 20 -23.95 -20.65 7.20
C LYS A 20 -23.06 -21.77 6.66
N MET A 21 -21.72 -21.63 6.72
CA MET A 21 -20.79 -22.71 6.38
C MET A 21 -20.92 -23.91 7.33
N GLU A 22 -21.04 -23.66 8.63
CA GLU A 22 -21.25 -24.71 9.64
C GLU A 22 -22.55 -25.49 9.37
N ARG A 23 -23.65 -24.81 9.03
CA ARG A 23 -24.92 -25.45 8.61
C ARG A 23 -24.78 -26.27 7.33
N TYR A 24 -23.83 -25.95 6.46
CA TYR A 24 -23.49 -26.73 5.26
C TYR A 24 -22.49 -27.86 5.54
N GLY A 25 -21.95 -27.96 6.77
CA GLY A 25 -20.99 -28.98 7.16
C GLY A 25 -19.61 -28.84 6.52
N VAL A 26 -19.25 -27.64 6.04
CA VAL A 26 -17.97 -27.37 5.36
C VAL A 26 -17.12 -26.36 6.12
N LYS A 27 -15.79 -26.52 6.06
CA LYS A 27 -14.83 -25.56 6.62
C LYS A 27 -14.45 -24.44 5.64
N SER A 28 -14.88 -24.55 4.40
CA SER A 28 -14.51 -23.64 3.32
C SER A 28 -15.47 -23.81 2.14
N PRO A 29 -15.97 -22.75 1.48
CA PRO A 29 -16.90 -22.91 0.35
C PRO A 29 -16.26 -23.69 -0.81
N ALA A 30 -14.93 -23.72 -0.89
CA ALA A 30 -14.18 -24.54 -1.83
C ALA A 30 -14.34 -26.08 -1.67
N GLU A 31 -14.95 -26.55 -0.57
CA GLU A 31 -15.28 -27.97 -0.35
C GLU A 31 -16.63 -28.35 -1.00
N LEU A 32 -17.45 -27.38 -1.39
CA LEU A 32 -18.73 -27.58 -2.06
C LEU A 32 -18.55 -27.84 -3.57
N THR A 33 -19.47 -28.63 -4.14
CA THR A 33 -19.57 -28.78 -5.61
C THR A 33 -19.96 -27.46 -6.27
N LYS A 34 -19.88 -27.40 -7.61
CA LYS A 34 -20.29 -26.21 -8.38
C LYS A 34 -21.77 -25.83 -8.11
N GLU A 35 -22.69 -26.79 -8.08
CA GLU A 35 -24.08 -26.53 -7.68
C GLU A 35 -24.20 -26.17 -6.19
N GLY A 36 -23.41 -26.82 -5.32
CA GLY A 36 -23.36 -26.56 -3.89
C GLY A 36 -22.96 -25.11 -3.58
N LYS A 37 -21.92 -24.59 -4.24
CA LYS A 37 -21.50 -23.18 -4.16
C LYS A 37 -22.61 -22.25 -4.64
N TYR A 38 -23.17 -22.50 -5.83
CA TYR A 38 -24.24 -21.66 -6.38
C TYR A 38 -25.42 -21.55 -5.40
N LYS A 39 -25.86 -22.67 -4.83
CA LYS A 39 -26.91 -22.70 -3.81
C LYS A 39 -26.50 -21.93 -2.55
N PHE A 40 -25.31 -22.20 -2.03
CA PHE A 40 -24.77 -21.56 -0.83
C PHE A 40 -24.75 -20.02 -0.94
N PHE A 41 -24.14 -19.46 -2.01
CA PHE A 41 -24.08 -18.00 -2.21
C PHE A 41 -25.45 -17.38 -2.52
N THR A 42 -26.35 -18.11 -3.19
CA THR A 42 -27.74 -17.66 -3.39
C THR A 42 -28.47 -17.52 -2.05
N GLU A 43 -28.35 -18.52 -1.17
CA GLU A 43 -28.96 -18.46 0.16
C GLU A 43 -28.31 -17.40 1.05
N ILE A 44 -26.97 -17.23 1.03
CA ILE A 44 -26.28 -16.14 1.71
C ILE A 44 -26.91 -14.78 1.35
N LYS A 45 -27.12 -14.50 0.06
CA LYS A 45 -27.69 -13.23 -0.41
C LYS A 45 -29.13 -13.00 0.07
N GLN A 46 -29.96 -14.04 0.07
CA GLN A 46 -31.36 -13.98 0.51
C GLN A 46 -31.46 -13.81 2.02
N ASP A 47 -30.88 -14.76 2.77
CA ASP A 47 -30.90 -14.80 4.23
C ASP A 47 -30.24 -13.56 4.85
N TRP A 48 -29.16 -13.02 4.25
CA TRP A 48 -28.51 -11.79 4.73
C TRP A 48 -29.38 -10.55 4.52
N ALA A 49 -30.17 -10.49 3.45
CA ALA A 49 -31.15 -9.41 3.27
C ALA A 49 -32.23 -9.46 4.36
N GLU A 50 -32.71 -10.66 4.70
CA GLU A 50 -33.66 -10.86 5.80
C GLU A 50 -33.04 -10.55 7.17
N TYR A 51 -31.79 -10.96 7.43
CA TYR A 51 -31.05 -10.65 8.66
C TYR A 51 -30.91 -9.14 8.89
N LYS A 52 -30.57 -8.37 7.85
CA LYS A 52 -30.52 -6.90 7.93
C LYS A 52 -31.90 -6.31 8.26
N LEU A 53 -32.96 -6.81 7.62
CA LEU A 53 -34.34 -6.34 7.87
C LEU A 53 -34.83 -6.67 9.29
N THR A 54 -34.50 -7.85 9.83
CA THR A 54 -34.86 -8.22 11.20
C THR A 54 -34.07 -7.39 12.22
N LYS A 55 -32.77 -7.17 12.04
CA LYS A 55 -31.95 -6.27 12.87
C LYS A 55 -32.45 -4.82 12.90
N ILE A 56 -32.89 -4.29 11.75
CA ILE A 56 -33.51 -2.95 11.67
C ILE A 56 -34.79 -2.92 12.51
N ARG A 57 -35.71 -3.88 12.30
CA ARG A 57 -36.96 -4.00 13.08
C ARG A 57 -36.71 -4.20 14.57
N GLU A 58 -35.66 -4.91 14.97
CA GLU A 58 -35.28 -5.07 16.38
C GLU A 58 -34.75 -3.77 17.00
N LYS A 59 -33.97 -2.96 16.26
CA LYS A 59 -33.56 -1.63 16.70
C LYS A 59 -34.78 -0.70 16.86
N GLU A 60 -35.67 -0.66 15.87
CA GLU A 60 -36.91 0.11 15.92
C GLU A 60 -37.80 -0.32 17.11
N ARG A 61 -37.91 -1.63 17.36
CA ARG A 61 -38.71 -2.19 18.46
C ARG A 61 -38.10 -1.96 19.85
N LYS A 62 -36.78 -1.79 19.94
CA LYS A 62 -36.08 -1.35 21.18
C LYS A 62 -36.18 0.16 21.43
N LEU A 63 -36.66 0.95 20.46
CA LEU A 63 -36.84 2.40 20.55
C LEU A 63 -38.28 2.84 20.87
N GLN A 64 -39.24 1.91 21.05
CA GLN A 64 -40.62 2.26 21.40
C GLN A 64 -40.83 2.31 22.93
N PRO A 65 -41.36 3.43 23.47
CA PRO A 65 -41.78 3.49 24.87
C PRO A 65 -43.12 2.75 25.10
N THR A 66 -43.32 2.28 26.33
CA THR A 66 -44.52 1.51 26.74
C THR A 66 -45.77 2.41 26.76
N PRO A 67 -46.96 1.93 26.34
CA PRO A 67 -48.12 2.80 26.11
C PRO A 67 -48.82 3.20 27.41
N THR A 68 -49.33 4.43 27.45
CA THR A 68 -50.26 4.91 28.49
C THR A 68 -51.56 5.37 27.83
N VAL A 69 -52.67 5.16 28.55
CA VAL A 69 -54.09 5.20 28.14
C VAL A 69 -54.54 6.47 27.40
N GLU A 70 -55.45 6.31 26.42
CA GLU A 70 -56.13 7.36 25.64
C GLU A 70 -57.31 8.03 26.40
N GLU A 71 -57.63 9.31 26.10
CA GLU A 71 -59.01 9.78 25.77
C GLU A 71 -58.99 11.26 25.23
N PRO A 72 -60.05 11.82 24.56
CA PRO A 72 -59.91 12.06 23.11
C PRO A 72 -60.56 13.34 22.50
N VAL A 73 -60.50 13.45 21.14
CA VAL A 73 -61.33 14.30 20.20
C VAL A 73 -61.00 15.83 20.20
N GLU A 74 -60.80 16.54 19.07
CA GLU A 74 -61.79 16.85 18.03
C GLU A 74 -61.26 17.26 16.60
N SER A 75 -62.21 17.25 15.66
CA SER A 75 -62.22 17.35 14.17
C SER A 75 -61.38 18.44 13.45
N TYR A 76 -61.11 18.36 12.13
CA TYR A 76 -62.08 18.59 11.02
C TYR A 76 -61.89 17.75 9.73
N ARG A 77 -62.95 17.70 8.91
CA ARG A 77 -63.14 16.90 7.66
C ARG A 77 -62.32 17.48 6.47
N LYS A 78 -61.74 16.72 5.51
CA LYS A 78 -62.19 15.61 4.62
C LYS A 78 -63.02 16.04 3.40
N THR A 79 -62.47 15.81 2.19
CA THR A 79 -63.22 15.42 0.97
C THR A 79 -62.34 14.58 0.03
N GLU A 80 -62.97 13.68 -0.73
CA GLU A 80 -62.34 12.62 -1.53
C GLU A 80 -62.69 12.75 -3.03
N SER A 81 -61.88 12.15 -3.93
CA SER A 81 -62.26 11.28 -5.08
C SER A 81 -61.10 11.26 -6.11
N LYS A 82 -60.50 10.14 -6.52
CA LYS A 82 -60.94 8.88 -7.19
C LYS A 82 -60.91 8.91 -8.74
N ASN A 83 -60.03 8.05 -9.26
CA ASN A 83 -60.14 7.21 -10.49
C ASN A 83 -59.75 7.70 -11.91
N LYS A 84 -58.72 6.98 -12.42
CA LYS A 84 -58.65 6.19 -13.68
C LYS A 84 -58.39 6.83 -15.06
N GLN A 85 -57.44 6.17 -15.75
CA GLN A 85 -57.33 5.94 -17.22
C GLN A 85 -57.00 7.19 -18.08
N THR A 86 -56.29 7.12 -19.22
CA THR A 86 -55.89 5.99 -20.11
C THR A 86 -54.62 6.35 -20.91
N SER A 87 -53.94 5.35 -21.49
CA SER A 87 -52.86 5.55 -22.51
C SER A 87 -53.42 6.02 -23.87
N PRO A 88 -52.56 6.44 -24.84
CA PRO A 88 -52.01 5.45 -25.78
C PRO A 88 -50.55 5.67 -26.24
N LYS A 89 -50.02 4.66 -26.96
CA LYS A 89 -48.70 4.59 -27.62
C LYS A 89 -48.63 5.40 -28.94
N LYS A 90 -47.41 5.53 -29.49
CA LYS A 90 -46.96 5.34 -30.92
C LYS A 90 -45.77 6.28 -31.23
N ASP A 91 -44.85 6.04 -32.17
CA ASP A 91 -44.42 4.85 -32.94
C ASP A 91 -42.96 5.08 -33.43
N LEU A 92 -42.27 4.04 -33.90
CA LEU A 92 -40.94 4.11 -34.57
C LEU A 92 -41.08 4.58 -36.06
N PRO A 93 -39.99 4.96 -36.76
CA PRO A 93 -39.35 3.96 -37.65
C PRO A 93 -37.82 4.06 -37.84
N GLU A 94 -37.20 2.92 -38.15
CA GLU A 94 -35.89 2.82 -38.84
C GLU A 94 -36.04 3.08 -40.36
N GLN A 95 -34.94 3.34 -41.09
CA GLN A 95 -34.54 2.50 -42.23
C GLN A 95 -33.08 2.72 -42.72
N LYS A 96 -32.62 1.82 -43.62
CA LYS A 96 -31.21 1.49 -43.96
C LYS A 96 -30.87 1.75 -45.43
N SER A 97 -29.57 1.86 -45.77
CA SER A 97 -28.85 1.20 -46.91
C SER A 97 -27.44 1.86 -47.07
N ILE A 98 -26.27 1.22 -47.25
CA ILE A 98 -25.69 0.04 -47.97
C ILE A 98 -24.73 0.48 -49.11
N SER A 99 -23.44 0.14 -48.97
CA SER A 99 -22.43 -0.28 -49.99
C SER A 99 -21.08 -0.43 -49.25
N GLN A 100 -20.29 -1.52 -49.26
CA GLN A 100 -19.60 -2.27 -50.35
C GLN A 100 -18.66 -1.36 -51.18
N GLN A 101 -17.36 -1.59 -51.42
CA GLN A 101 -16.39 -2.69 -51.16
C GLN A 101 -15.00 -2.05 -50.78
N THR A 102 -13.81 -2.67 -50.67
CA THR A 102 -13.22 -3.98 -51.12
C THR A 102 -12.07 -4.41 -50.16
N ASN A 103 -11.31 -5.47 -50.49
CA ASN A 103 -10.09 -5.93 -49.79
C ASN A 103 -8.80 -5.33 -50.37
N ASN A 104 -7.69 -5.39 -49.61
CA ASN A 104 -6.45 -6.03 -50.07
C ASN A 104 -5.52 -6.38 -48.89
N GLU A 105 -4.83 -7.52 -49.01
CA GLU A 105 -3.78 -7.97 -48.10
C GLU A 105 -2.44 -7.30 -48.45
N ASP A 106 -1.53 -7.15 -47.48
CA ASP A 106 -0.11 -7.35 -47.78
C ASP A 106 0.72 -7.65 -46.51
N ASN A 107 1.72 -8.51 -46.69
CA ASN A 107 2.55 -9.12 -45.63
C ASN A 107 4.01 -8.72 -45.89
N PRO A 108 4.85 -8.44 -44.87
CA PRO A 108 6.21 -8.99 -44.99
C PRO A 108 6.88 -9.48 -43.70
N ARG A 109 7.22 -10.77 -43.74
CA ARG A 109 8.55 -11.35 -43.47
C ARG A 109 9.21 -11.15 -42.09
N LEU A 110 9.20 -12.25 -41.35
CA LEU A 110 10.23 -12.67 -40.39
C LEU A 110 11.67 -12.39 -40.88
N THR A 111 12.52 -11.87 -39.99
CA THR A 111 13.97 -12.10 -40.02
C THR A 111 14.43 -12.59 -38.65
N GLN A 112 15.15 -13.72 -38.63
CA GLN A 112 15.74 -14.27 -37.41
C GLN A 112 16.99 -13.47 -37.03
N LYS A 113 17.16 -13.18 -35.73
CA LYS A 113 18.46 -12.80 -35.16
C LYS A 113 18.75 -13.64 -33.93
N THR A 114 19.98 -14.16 -33.90
CA THR A 114 20.53 -15.09 -32.91
C THR A 114 20.81 -14.37 -31.57
N PRO A 115 20.68 -15.01 -30.40
CA PRO A 115 21.00 -14.37 -29.13
C PRO A 115 22.51 -14.20 -28.96
N GLN A 116 22.96 -12.99 -28.63
CA GLN A 116 24.29 -12.78 -28.03
C GLN A 116 24.18 -13.04 -26.53
N GLN A 117 25.18 -13.71 -25.96
CA GLN A 117 25.27 -13.96 -24.53
C GLN A 117 25.67 -12.66 -23.82
N GLU A 118 24.89 -12.23 -22.84
CA GLU A 118 25.29 -11.18 -21.90
C GLU A 118 26.24 -11.80 -20.86
N GLU A 119 27.47 -11.28 -20.76
CA GLU A 119 28.40 -11.65 -19.70
C GLU A 119 27.97 -10.98 -18.38
N GLU A 120 27.90 -11.75 -17.29
CA GLU A 120 27.58 -11.22 -15.95
C GLU A 120 28.72 -10.31 -15.43
N GLU A 121 28.56 -8.97 -15.55
CA GLU A 121 29.44 -8.03 -14.82
C GLU A 121 29.29 -8.23 -13.31
N LYS A 122 30.41 -8.49 -12.63
CA LYS A 122 30.47 -8.56 -11.16
C LYS A 122 30.13 -7.18 -10.56
N PRO A 123 29.44 -7.12 -9.40
CA PRO A 123 29.02 -5.85 -8.81
C PRO A 123 30.24 -5.03 -8.39
N ARG A 124 30.39 -3.85 -8.99
CA ARG A 124 31.32 -2.82 -8.51
C ARG A 124 30.72 -2.19 -7.25
N GLU A 125 31.51 -2.09 -6.19
CA GLU A 125 31.14 -1.28 -5.03
C GLU A 125 31.23 0.20 -5.41
N PHE A 126 30.09 0.81 -5.69
CA PHE A 126 30.01 2.25 -5.99
C PHE A 126 30.15 3.04 -4.68
N ILE A 127 31.17 3.89 -4.60
CA ILE A 127 31.34 4.85 -3.51
C ILE A 127 30.24 5.90 -3.64
N SER A 128 29.34 6.01 -2.65
CA SER A 128 28.34 7.08 -2.60
C SER A 128 28.97 8.41 -2.20
N GLN A 129 28.64 9.45 -2.96
CA GLN A 129 28.85 10.85 -2.58
C GLN A 129 27.81 11.21 -1.52
N ILE A 130 28.27 11.45 -0.30
CA ILE A 130 27.43 11.95 0.78
C ILE A 130 27.21 13.45 0.60
N ILE A 131 25.96 13.90 0.64
CA ILE A 131 25.57 15.30 0.78
C ILE A 131 25.21 15.52 2.25
N MET A 132 25.92 16.39 2.95
CA MET A 132 25.51 16.82 4.29
C MET A 132 24.28 17.73 4.18
N SER A 133 23.25 17.41 4.95
CA SER A 133 22.01 18.20 5.04
C SER A 133 22.25 19.41 5.95
N GLU A 134 22.85 20.47 5.42
CA GLU A 134 23.06 21.71 6.17
C GLU A 134 21.75 22.49 6.37
N PRO A 135 21.48 23.07 7.56
CA PRO A 135 20.33 23.94 7.80
C PRO A 135 20.29 25.14 6.84
N ASN A 136 19.08 25.64 6.55
CA ASN A 136 18.92 26.84 5.74
C ASN A 136 19.19 28.10 6.59
N GLU A 137 20.17 28.92 6.19
CA GLU A 137 20.57 30.14 6.91
C GLU A 137 19.47 31.21 6.99
N GLU A 138 18.47 31.17 6.10
CA GLU A 138 17.32 32.08 6.09
C GLU A 138 16.16 31.59 6.99
N GLN A 139 16.27 30.42 7.63
CA GLN A 139 15.20 29.86 8.47
C GLN A 139 15.11 30.57 9.82
N THR A 140 13.92 31.09 10.14
CA THR A 140 13.55 31.60 11.47
C THR A 140 12.22 31.02 11.95
N ASP A 141 12.01 31.01 13.27
CA ASP A 141 10.81 30.44 13.93
C ASP A 141 9.53 31.26 13.71
N ASP A 142 9.68 32.54 13.35
CA ASP A 142 8.61 33.48 13.03
C ASP A 142 8.25 33.55 11.55
N LEU A 143 8.96 32.82 10.67
CA LEU A 143 8.69 32.83 9.23
C LEU A 143 7.28 32.29 8.91
N ARG A 144 6.47 33.07 8.20
CA ARG A 144 5.10 32.73 7.77
C ARG A 144 4.93 32.95 6.27
N ILE A 145 3.96 32.29 5.66
CA ILE A 145 3.48 32.64 4.32
C ILE A 145 2.93 34.08 4.30
N LEU A 146 3.20 34.84 3.24
CA LEU A 146 2.72 36.22 3.08
C LEU A 146 1.60 36.35 2.03
N PHE A 147 1.12 35.22 1.51
CA PHE A 147 -0.01 35.15 0.60
C PHE A 147 -1.31 34.70 1.31
N ALA A 148 -2.44 34.80 0.60
CA ALA A 148 -3.74 34.31 1.05
C ALA A 148 -4.09 33.00 0.31
N PRO A 149 -4.07 31.84 0.99
CA PRO A 149 -4.58 30.58 0.45
C PRO A 149 -6.04 30.69 -0.01
N ASN A 150 -6.42 29.90 -1.00
CA ASN A 150 -7.79 29.88 -1.54
C ASN A 150 -8.32 28.44 -1.73
N SER A 151 -9.62 28.32 -1.98
CA SER A 151 -10.30 27.03 -2.15
C SER A 151 -10.73 26.71 -3.59
N TYR A 152 -10.25 27.46 -4.60
CA TYR A 152 -10.68 27.27 -6.00
C TYR A 152 -10.34 25.88 -6.58
N PHE A 153 -9.37 25.20 -5.98
CA PHE A 153 -8.85 23.90 -6.40
C PHE A 153 -9.22 22.76 -5.44
N ALA A 154 -10.02 23.06 -4.40
CA ALA A 154 -10.42 22.08 -3.41
C ALA A 154 -11.19 20.93 -4.07
N GLN A 155 -10.80 19.70 -3.72
CA GLN A 155 -11.40 18.47 -4.21
C GLN A 155 -11.59 17.46 -3.07
N THR A 156 -12.35 16.42 -3.35
CA THR A 156 -12.54 15.25 -2.47
C THR A 156 -11.26 14.47 -2.24
N GLU A 157 -11.26 13.53 -1.30
CA GLU A 157 -10.08 12.74 -0.93
C GLU A 157 -9.50 11.88 -2.06
N GLN A 158 -10.35 11.36 -2.97
CA GLN A 158 -9.87 10.69 -4.18
C GLN A 158 -9.43 11.73 -5.21
N TYR A 159 -8.21 11.59 -5.72
CA TYR A 159 -7.62 12.60 -6.59
C TYR A 159 -8.21 12.58 -8.01
N LEU A 160 -8.42 13.78 -8.53
CA LEU A 160 -8.72 14.07 -9.93
C LEU A 160 -7.64 15.04 -10.45
N TYR A 161 -6.53 14.48 -10.94
CA TYR A 161 -5.36 15.24 -11.38
C TYR A 161 -5.72 16.28 -12.46
N PRO A 162 -5.13 17.49 -12.47
CA PRO A 162 -4.12 17.96 -11.51
C PRO A 162 -4.71 18.25 -10.12
N VAL A 163 -3.98 17.86 -9.08
CA VAL A 163 -4.36 18.10 -7.69
C VAL A 163 -3.66 19.36 -7.22
N VAL A 164 -4.34 20.19 -6.43
CA VAL A 164 -3.70 21.29 -5.70
C VAL A 164 -4.13 21.24 -4.26
N LYS A 165 -3.19 21.30 -3.32
CA LYS A 165 -3.46 21.47 -1.90
C LYS A 165 -2.78 22.74 -1.41
N MET A 166 -3.52 23.51 -0.63
CA MET A 166 -3.10 24.83 -0.13
C MET A 166 -2.80 24.74 1.37
N PRO A 167 -1.80 25.50 1.88
CA PRO A 167 -1.55 25.59 3.31
C PRO A 167 -2.69 26.37 4.00
N LYS A 168 -2.73 26.30 5.34
CA LYS A 168 -3.65 27.13 6.14
C LYS A 168 -3.26 28.61 6.04
N GLN A 169 -4.23 29.52 6.21
CA GLN A 169 -3.95 30.97 6.28
C GLN A 169 -2.93 31.26 7.41
N ASN A 170 -1.91 32.08 7.10
CA ASN A 170 -0.84 32.42 8.05
C ASN A 170 -0.06 31.20 8.58
N ALA A 171 0.06 30.13 7.79
CA ALA A 171 0.87 28.97 8.13
C ALA A 171 2.34 29.33 8.38
N VAL A 172 2.97 28.58 9.28
CA VAL A 172 4.42 28.53 9.48
C VAL A 172 5.09 28.10 8.18
N LEU A 173 6.14 28.80 7.76
CA LEU A 173 6.93 28.40 6.60
C LEU A 173 8.22 27.71 7.05
N LYS A 174 8.36 26.44 6.67
CA LYS A 174 9.63 25.72 6.71
C LYS A 174 10.32 25.82 5.36
N LEU A 175 11.55 26.33 5.36
CA LEU A 175 12.39 26.44 4.19
C LEU A 175 13.06 25.10 3.86
N PRO A 176 13.36 24.84 2.58
CA PRO A 176 14.06 23.62 2.19
C PRO A 176 15.58 23.76 2.37
N ARG A 177 16.25 22.62 2.54
CA ARG A 177 17.72 22.51 2.55
C ARG A 177 18.25 22.16 1.17
N ALA A 178 19.50 22.51 0.89
CA ALA A 178 20.12 22.28 -0.41
C ALA A 178 20.53 20.81 -0.65
N GLY A 179 20.46 20.37 -1.90
CA GLY A 179 20.86 19.03 -2.35
C GLY A 179 19.71 18.02 -2.42
N ARG A 180 19.88 17.02 -3.30
CA ARG A 180 19.01 15.84 -3.44
C ARG A 180 19.83 14.58 -3.67
N SER A 181 19.27 13.41 -3.37
CA SER A 181 19.87 12.10 -3.67
C SER A 181 19.95 11.79 -5.17
N ASN A 182 19.66 12.74 -6.08
CA ASN A 182 19.67 12.58 -7.54
C ASN A 182 18.74 11.46 -8.08
N GLN A 183 17.94 10.84 -7.21
CA GLN A 183 16.84 9.97 -7.61
C GLN A 183 15.77 10.83 -8.30
N ARG A 184 15.40 10.49 -9.56
CA ARG A 184 14.45 11.27 -10.38
C ARG A 184 13.64 10.38 -11.33
N GLY A 185 12.33 10.67 -11.43
CA GLY A 185 11.43 10.11 -12.44
C GLY A 185 11.81 10.53 -13.87
N TYR A 186 11.27 9.80 -14.86
CA TYR A 186 11.73 9.92 -16.25
C TYR A 186 11.43 11.28 -16.88
N THR A 187 10.31 11.91 -16.53
CA THR A 187 9.90 13.21 -17.09
C THR A 187 10.35 14.43 -16.26
N GLU A 188 10.74 14.27 -14.98
CA GLU A 188 11.12 15.38 -14.06
C GLU A 188 12.06 16.40 -14.72
N ASN A 189 13.16 15.94 -15.31
CA ASN A 189 14.17 16.81 -15.92
C ASN A 189 13.66 17.55 -17.16
N GLY A 190 12.81 16.91 -17.96
CA GLY A 190 12.23 17.50 -19.16
C GLY A 190 11.27 18.64 -18.80
N PHE A 191 10.37 18.39 -17.85
CA PHE A 191 9.39 19.37 -17.40
C PHE A 191 10.03 20.52 -16.62
N PHE A 192 11.03 20.25 -15.78
CA PHE A 192 11.83 21.27 -15.09
C PHE A 192 12.44 22.29 -16.06
N ASN A 193 13.02 21.81 -17.17
CA ASN A 193 13.60 22.68 -18.19
C ASN A 193 12.53 23.50 -18.93
N GLN A 194 11.34 22.94 -19.16
CA GLN A 194 10.23 23.68 -19.77
C GLN A 194 9.68 24.75 -18.81
N LEU A 195 9.48 24.45 -17.54
CA LEU A 195 9.05 25.43 -16.52
C LEU A 195 9.99 26.64 -16.49
N LYS A 196 11.31 26.41 -16.52
CA LYS A 196 12.32 27.48 -16.60
C LYS A 196 12.27 28.35 -17.86
N LEU A 197 11.68 27.86 -18.95
CA LEU A 197 11.52 28.64 -20.19
C LEU A 197 10.21 29.45 -20.21
N TYR A 198 9.17 28.99 -19.50
CA TYR A 198 7.82 29.56 -19.57
C TYR A 198 7.33 30.26 -18.30
N ILE A 199 8.10 30.19 -17.20
CA ILE A 199 7.87 30.91 -15.94
C ILE A 199 9.19 31.61 -15.58
N SER A 200 9.30 32.89 -15.97
CA SER A 200 10.48 33.74 -15.74
C SER A 200 10.51 34.41 -14.37
N ASP A 201 9.34 34.56 -13.76
CA ASP A 201 9.12 35.51 -12.65
C ASP A 201 9.25 34.86 -11.26
N LEU A 202 9.61 33.57 -11.21
CA LEU A 202 9.83 32.79 -9.99
C LEU A 202 11.18 32.07 -10.05
N GLU A 203 11.77 31.81 -8.89
CA GLU A 203 12.93 30.91 -8.78
C GLU A 203 12.48 29.45 -8.91
N ILE A 204 13.25 28.62 -9.65
CA ILE A 204 12.91 27.22 -9.92
C ILE A 204 14.10 26.29 -9.68
N THR A 205 13.91 25.30 -8.79
CA THR A 205 14.94 24.32 -8.41
C THR A 205 14.39 22.88 -8.35
N ASN A 206 15.25 21.89 -8.55
CA ASN A 206 14.94 20.47 -8.37
C ASN A 206 16.07 19.76 -7.62
N ASN A 207 16.75 20.49 -6.72
CA ASN A 207 17.90 20.04 -5.95
C ASN A 207 17.82 20.54 -4.51
N VAL A 208 16.68 20.31 -3.87
CA VAL A 208 16.40 20.66 -2.48
C VAL A 208 15.59 19.56 -1.78
N HIS A 209 15.59 19.54 -0.44
CA HIS A 209 14.85 18.57 0.37
C HIS A 209 14.32 19.18 1.67
N LEU A 210 13.31 18.55 2.27
CA LEU A 210 12.80 18.88 3.61
C LEU A 210 13.11 17.75 4.58
N VAL A 211 13.78 18.06 5.69
CA VAL A 211 14.10 17.11 6.76
C VAL A 211 12.83 16.74 7.52
N ILE A 212 12.70 15.46 7.89
CA ILE A 212 11.62 14.95 8.74
C ILE A 212 12.16 14.82 10.18
N PRO A 213 11.43 15.30 11.22
CA PRO A 213 11.88 15.21 12.61
C PRO A 213 12.28 13.80 13.03
N ASN A 214 13.46 13.66 13.63
CA ASN A 214 14.05 12.40 14.11
C ASN A 214 14.27 11.32 13.02
N PHE A 215 14.23 11.65 11.73
CA PHE A 215 14.31 10.65 10.65
C PHE A 215 15.45 10.90 9.67
N LYS A 216 16.08 9.82 9.18
CA LYS A 216 17.31 9.89 8.37
C LYS A 216 17.07 10.10 6.86
N LYS A 217 15.83 9.94 6.39
CA LYS A 217 15.44 10.21 4.99
C LYS A 217 14.56 11.45 4.94
N PRO A 218 14.88 12.46 4.11
CA PRO A 218 14.03 13.62 3.92
C PRO A 218 12.92 13.34 2.89
N TYR A 219 11.97 14.26 2.78
CA TYR A 219 11.17 14.38 1.56
C TYR A 219 11.93 15.19 0.51
N GLU A 220 12.05 14.62 -0.69
CA GLU A 220 12.58 15.28 -1.87
C GLU A 220 11.43 15.64 -2.83
N PRO A 221 11.03 16.91 -2.94
CA PRO A 221 10.04 17.37 -3.94
C PRO A 221 10.62 17.29 -5.35
N ASP A 222 9.82 16.92 -6.35
CA ASP A 222 10.32 16.74 -7.73
C ASP A 222 10.82 18.06 -8.32
N ILE A 223 9.98 19.09 -8.28
CA ILE A 223 10.29 20.44 -8.78
C ILE A 223 9.69 21.47 -7.81
N VAL A 224 10.50 22.44 -7.40
CA VAL A 224 10.09 23.53 -6.50
C VAL A 224 10.10 24.85 -7.25
N LEU A 225 8.99 25.57 -7.19
CA LEU A 225 8.87 26.98 -7.59
C LEU A 225 8.76 27.81 -6.33
N PHE A 226 9.44 28.97 -6.28
CA PHE A 226 9.29 29.87 -5.15
C PHE A 226 9.42 31.35 -5.51
N ASP A 227 8.71 32.17 -4.73
CA ASP A 227 8.80 33.63 -4.71
C ASP A 227 9.05 34.08 -3.27
N LYS A 228 10.26 34.58 -3.01
CA LYS A 228 10.67 35.08 -1.68
C LYS A 228 9.88 36.31 -1.24
N ASN A 229 9.32 37.10 -2.17
CA ASN A 229 8.55 38.30 -1.81
C ASN A 229 7.22 37.96 -1.11
N LEU A 230 6.65 36.79 -1.42
CA LEU A 230 5.43 36.29 -0.81
C LEU A 230 5.64 35.16 0.20
N ASN A 231 6.89 34.76 0.47
CA ASN A 231 7.19 33.50 1.17
C ASN A 231 6.38 32.32 0.57
N LEU A 232 6.31 32.30 -0.77
CA LEU A 232 5.54 31.35 -1.54
C LEU A 232 6.45 30.22 -1.99
N TYR A 233 6.20 29.00 -1.52
CA TYR A 233 6.86 27.78 -1.97
C TYR A 233 5.82 26.82 -2.52
N ILE A 234 6.08 26.29 -3.71
CA ILE A 234 5.21 25.34 -4.41
C ILE A 234 6.01 24.08 -4.72
N ASP A 235 5.58 22.97 -4.16
CA ASP A 235 5.98 21.62 -4.54
C ASP A 235 5.17 21.20 -5.77
N ILE A 236 5.85 20.80 -6.84
CA ILE A 236 5.25 20.14 -8.00
C ILE A 236 5.75 18.71 -8.01
N GLU A 237 4.82 17.76 -7.91
CA GLU A 237 5.07 16.32 -7.97
C GLU A 237 4.51 15.73 -9.27
N ILE A 238 5.15 14.67 -9.74
CA ILE A 238 4.80 13.94 -10.97
C ILE A 238 4.58 12.48 -10.60
N ASP A 239 3.32 12.06 -10.50
CA ASP A 239 2.96 10.72 -10.04
C ASP A 239 3.04 9.69 -11.19
N GLU A 240 3.86 8.65 -11.02
CA GLU A 240 3.89 7.46 -11.88
C GLU A 240 2.98 6.32 -11.36
N PRO A 241 2.32 5.54 -12.23
CA PRO A 241 1.51 4.39 -11.81
C PRO A 241 2.32 3.14 -11.42
N TYR A 242 3.58 3.04 -11.84
CA TYR A 242 4.51 1.98 -11.44
C TYR A 242 5.95 2.43 -11.65
N ASP A 243 6.88 1.96 -10.81
CA ASP A 243 8.35 2.16 -10.93
C ASP A 243 8.84 1.77 -12.34
N GLY A 244 9.70 2.57 -12.96
CA GLY A 244 10.11 2.33 -14.34
C GLY A 244 10.83 0.99 -14.54
N TYR A 245 11.79 0.67 -13.67
CA TYR A 245 12.72 -0.45 -13.84
C TYR A 245 12.34 -1.68 -13.01
N TYR A 246 11.97 -1.48 -11.75
CA TYR A 246 11.49 -2.52 -10.83
C TYR A 246 10.01 -2.86 -11.03
N ARG A 247 9.25 -1.98 -11.70
CA ARG A 247 7.87 -2.22 -12.17
C ARG A 247 6.79 -2.36 -11.10
N TYR A 248 7.09 -2.15 -9.82
CA TYR A 248 6.07 -2.28 -8.78
C TYR A 248 5.08 -1.10 -8.80
N PRO A 249 3.79 -1.32 -8.48
CA PRO A 249 2.78 -0.25 -8.38
C PRO A 249 3.16 0.91 -7.46
N THR A 250 2.79 2.13 -7.84
CA THR A 250 3.07 3.38 -7.10
C THR A 250 1.91 4.37 -7.16
N HIS A 251 1.82 5.28 -6.19
CA HIS A 251 0.81 6.35 -6.06
C HIS A 251 -0.66 5.91 -6.17
N TYR A 252 -0.93 4.63 -5.87
CA TYR A 252 -2.24 4.01 -6.04
C TYR A 252 -3.15 4.22 -4.83
N ILE A 253 -4.45 4.13 -5.07
CA ILE A 253 -5.44 3.98 -4.00
C ILE A 253 -5.60 2.51 -3.61
N ASN A 254 -5.50 2.24 -2.30
CA ASN A 254 -6.10 1.07 -1.67
C ASN A 254 -7.24 1.56 -0.76
N PRO A 255 -8.49 1.07 -0.90
CA PRO A 255 -9.58 1.38 0.02
C PRO A 255 -9.41 0.82 1.43
N GLU A 256 -8.46 -0.10 1.65
CA GLU A 256 -8.18 -0.68 2.97
C GLU A 256 -7.13 0.11 3.78
N ASP A 257 -6.48 1.12 3.19
CA ASP A 257 -5.46 1.94 3.88
C ASP A 257 -6.12 3.05 4.71
N GLU A 258 -6.04 2.99 6.04
CA GLU A 258 -6.50 4.08 6.92
C GLU A 258 -5.69 5.38 6.71
N ALA A 259 -4.39 5.26 6.43
CA ALA A 259 -3.49 6.40 6.20
C ALA A 259 -2.44 6.10 5.12
N LYS A 260 -2.73 6.55 3.89
CA LYS A 260 -1.82 6.48 2.73
C LYS A 260 -0.60 7.40 2.92
N GLN A 261 0.56 6.95 2.47
CA GLN A 261 1.81 7.71 2.62
C GLN A 261 1.82 9.02 1.82
N ASP A 262 1.21 9.06 0.63
CA ASP A 262 1.00 10.31 -0.12
C ASP A 262 0.17 11.32 0.68
N ASN A 263 -0.89 10.87 1.36
CA ASN A 263 -1.70 11.74 2.22
C ASN A 263 -0.95 12.21 3.49
N ILE A 264 0.10 11.51 3.93
CA ILE A 264 0.97 11.92 5.05
C ILE A 264 1.96 12.99 4.54
N ARG A 265 2.67 12.71 3.44
CA ARG A 265 3.59 13.64 2.77
C ARG A 265 2.92 14.96 2.42
N ASP A 266 1.79 14.91 1.74
CA ASP A 266 1.04 16.10 1.33
C ASP A 266 0.62 16.98 2.52
N LEU A 267 0.28 16.35 3.65
CA LEU A 267 -0.05 17.05 4.87
C LEU A 267 1.20 17.70 5.49
N PHE A 268 2.34 17.00 5.49
CA PHE A 268 3.61 17.57 5.94
C PHE A 268 4.02 18.80 5.13
N PHE A 269 3.86 18.81 3.80
CA PHE A 269 4.16 19.99 2.97
C PHE A 269 3.20 21.16 3.25
N THR A 270 1.90 20.89 3.30
CA THR A 270 0.89 21.95 3.56
C THR A 270 0.93 22.51 4.99
N GLU A 271 1.30 21.71 5.99
CA GLU A 271 1.61 22.17 7.35
C GLU A 271 2.94 22.92 7.43
N SER A 272 3.88 22.62 6.53
CA SER A 272 5.14 23.36 6.37
C SER A 272 4.99 24.70 5.63
N GLY A 273 3.76 25.09 5.26
CA GLY A 273 3.46 26.35 4.56
C GLY A 273 3.53 26.28 3.03
N TRP A 274 3.71 25.10 2.45
CA TRP A 274 3.87 24.95 0.99
C TRP A 274 2.52 24.73 0.30
N ILE A 275 2.41 25.22 -0.93
CA ILE A 275 1.39 24.74 -1.88
C ILE A 275 1.92 23.44 -2.49
N LEU A 276 1.05 22.46 -2.68
CA LEU A 276 1.35 21.25 -3.44
C LEU A 276 0.56 21.27 -4.74
N ILE A 277 1.19 20.88 -5.85
CA ILE A 277 0.55 20.58 -7.13
C ILE A 277 0.99 19.19 -7.60
N ARG A 278 0.06 18.25 -7.79
CA ARG A 278 0.38 16.92 -8.36
C ARG A 278 -0.17 16.77 -9.78
N PHE A 279 0.63 16.23 -10.69
CA PHE A 279 0.23 15.83 -12.05
C PHE A 279 0.51 14.34 -12.25
N THR A 280 -0.14 13.68 -13.22
CA THR A 280 0.30 12.36 -13.69
C THR A 280 1.50 12.52 -14.64
N GLU A 281 2.43 11.56 -14.66
CA GLU A 281 3.53 11.55 -15.65
C GLU A 281 3.00 11.69 -17.10
N LYS A 282 1.84 11.13 -17.38
CA LYS A 282 1.19 11.21 -18.69
C LYS A 282 0.68 12.62 -19.03
N GLN A 283 0.10 13.35 -18.07
CA GLN A 283 -0.24 14.76 -18.27
C GLN A 283 1.00 15.59 -18.60
N ILE A 284 2.07 15.41 -17.82
CA ILE A 284 3.35 16.09 -18.05
C ILE A 284 3.93 15.76 -19.43
N HIS A 285 3.90 14.48 -19.84
CA HIS A 285 4.48 14.06 -21.12
C HIS A 285 3.63 14.50 -22.32
N CYS A 286 2.32 14.29 -22.28
CA CYS A 286 1.43 14.49 -23.44
C CYS A 286 0.87 15.92 -23.54
N GLN A 287 0.78 16.65 -22.43
CA GLN A 287 0.15 17.98 -22.32
C GLN A 287 0.99 18.99 -21.50
N PRO A 288 2.32 19.11 -21.73
CA PRO A 288 3.21 19.92 -20.88
C PRO A 288 2.81 21.40 -20.82
N PHE A 289 2.38 21.98 -21.94
CA PHE A 289 1.95 23.39 -21.99
C PHE A 289 0.68 23.63 -21.19
N ASP A 290 -0.30 22.72 -21.27
CA ASP A 290 -1.53 22.82 -20.48
C ASP A 290 -1.26 22.65 -18.98
N CYS A 291 -0.26 21.85 -18.61
CA CYS A 291 0.22 21.74 -17.23
C CYS A 291 0.89 23.03 -16.74
N ILE A 292 1.73 23.65 -17.57
CA ILE A 292 2.36 24.96 -17.29
C ILE A 292 1.29 26.06 -17.14
N ASP A 293 0.29 26.10 -18.02
CA ASP A 293 -0.79 27.08 -17.94
C ASP A 293 -1.72 26.81 -16.74
N TYR A 294 -1.87 25.55 -16.31
CA TYR A 294 -2.52 25.22 -15.04
C TYR A 294 -1.74 25.79 -13.84
N ILE A 295 -0.41 25.62 -13.80
CA ILE A 295 0.46 26.20 -12.75
C ILE A 295 0.37 27.73 -12.76
N LYS A 296 0.37 28.38 -13.94
CA LYS A 296 0.15 29.83 -14.05
C LYS A 296 -1.23 30.26 -13.55
N ASN A 297 -2.26 29.44 -13.71
CA ASN A 297 -3.60 29.72 -13.17
C ASN A 297 -3.63 29.60 -11.64
N VAL A 298 -2.90 28.64 -11.05
CA VAL A 298 -2.66 28.57 -9.58
C VAL A 298 -1.95 29.84 -9.12
N LEU A 299 -0.82 30.22 -9.73
CA LEU A 299 -0.08 31.45 -9.42
C LEU A 299 -0.96 32.71 -9.54
N ASN A 300 -1.73 32.84 -10.62
CA ASN A 300 -2.65 33.95 -10.83
C ASN A 300 -3.77 34.01 -9.78
N SER A 301 -4.21 32.87 -9.25
CA SER A 301 -5.16 32.82 -8.12
C SER A 301 -4.57 33.38 -6.83
N ILE A 302 -3.25 33.28 -6.64
CA ILE A 302 -2.52 33.83 -5.50
C ILE A 302 -2.26 35.33 -5.70
N TYR A 303 -1.58 35.72 -6.79
CA TYR A 303 -1.19 37.10 -7.05
C TYR A 303 -2.39 38.04 -7.28
N ASN A 304 -3.35 37.61 -8.12
CA ASN A 304 -4.42 38.47 -8.63
C ASN A 304 -5.81 38.15 -8.07
N ARG A 305 -5.93 37.13 -7.19
CA ARG A 305 -7.20 36.59 -6.68
C ARG A 305 -8.22 36.26 -7.78
N LYS A 306 -7.72 35.84 -8.94
CA LYS A 306 -8.50 35.48 -10.13
C LYS A 306 -8.18 34.05 -10.52
N PHE A 307 -9.22 33.24 -10.66
CA PHE A 307 -9.12 31.90 -11.22
C PHE A 307 -9.82 31.86 -12.58
N VAL A 308 -9.13 31.35 -13.60
CA VAL A 308 -9.71 31.13 -14.92
C VAL A 308 -10.34 29.75 -14.95
N ILE A 309 -11.67 29.69 -14.96
CA ILE A 309 -12.42 28.43 -15.10
C ILE A 309 -12.24 27.92 -16.54
N GLY A 310 -11.79 26.66 -16.69
CA GLY A 310 -11.58 26.03 -18.00
C GLY A 310 -10.12 25.83 -18.42
N ALA A 311 -9.21 25.55 -17.48
CA ALA A 311 -7.86 25.11 -17.84
C ALA A 311 -7.91 23.85 -18.74
N ALA A 312 -7.14 23.86 -19.83
CA ALA A 312 -7.21 22.84 -20.88
C ALA A 312 -6.61 21.47 -20.50
N CYS A 313 -5.79 21.41 -19.42
CA CYS A 313 -5.16 20.19 -18.94
C CYS A 313 -6.23 19.12 -18.64
N GLN A 314 -6.16 18.00 -19.36
CA GLN A 314 -7.14 16.93 -19.28
C GLN A 314 -7.12 16.30 -17.89
N ARG A 315 -8.29 16.19 -17.26
CA ARG A 315 -8.41 15.55 -15.95
C ARG A 315 -8.18 14.03 -16.04
N GLU A 316 -7.40 13.48 -15.12
CA GLU A 316 -7.18 12.03 -14.96
C GLU A 316 -7.56 11.59 -13.53
N ASN A 317 -8.24 10.45 -13.40
CA ASN A 317 -8.58 9.87 -12.10
C ASN A 317 -7.35 9.25 -11.44
N GLN A 318 -7.29 9.26 -10.11
CA GLN A 318 -6.36 8.41 -9.36
C GLN A 318 -6.61 6.92 -9.64
N TRP A 319 -5.52 6.18 -9.85
CA TRP A 319 -5.54 4.76 -10.17
C TRP A 319 -5.51 3.89 -8.90
N ASP A 320 -6.05 2.67 -9.01
CA ASP A 320 -5.97 1.64 -7.97
C ASP A 320 -4.82 0.63 -8.21
N TYR A 321 -4.57 -0.20 -7.21
CA TYR A 321 -3.49 -1.19 -7.23
C TYR A 321 -3.59 -2.21 -8.39
N ASN A 322 -4.79 -2.69 -8.72
CA ASN A 322 -4.99 -3.62 -9.85
C ASN A 322 -4.79 -2.91 -11.17
N GLN A 323 -5.27 -1.67 -11.30
CA GLN A 323 -5.04 -0.85 -12.49
C GLN A 323 -3.54 -0.64 -12.77
N CYS A 324 -2.74 -0.35 -11.74
CA CYS A 324 -1.28 -0.30 -11.86
C CYS A 324 -0.68 -1.61 -12.42
N ILE A 325 -1.12 -2.76 -11.89
CA ILE A 325 -0.62 -4.09 -12.32
C ILE A 325 -1.01 -4.37 -13.77
N GLN A 326 -2.22 -4.03 -14.19
CA GLN A 326 -2.68 -4.21 -15.56
C GLN A 326 -1.92 -3.29 -16.53
N TRP A 327 -1.73 -2.02 -16.16
CA TRP A 327 -0.91 -1.05 -16.91
C TRP A 327 0.56 -1.46 -17.00
N GLN A 328 1.13 -1.98 -15.91
CA GLN A 328 2.48 -2.53 -15.87
C GLN A 328 2.67 -3.67 -16.88
N LYS A 329 1.72 -4.61 -16.93
CA LYS A 329 1.72 -5.73 -17.88
C LYS A 329 1.50 -5.27 -19.31
N ALA A 330 0.72 -4.19 -19.49
CA ALA A 330 0.41 -3.61 -20.79
C ALA A 330 1.48 -2.64 -21.31
N TYR A 331 2.59 -2.40 -20.58
CA TYR A 331 3.63 -1.42 -20.93
C TYR A 331 3.06 -0.01 -21.13
N TYR A 332 2.14 0.40 -20.25
CA TYR A 332 1.37 1.65 -20.38
C TYR A 332 2.27 2.90 -20.39
N ARG A 333 3.18 3.04 -19.41
CA ARG A 333 4.17 4.13 -19.36
C ARG A 333 5.02 4.14 -20.62
N GLU A 334 5.64 3.01 -20.95
CA GLU A 334 6.53 2.88 -22.10
C GLU A 334 5.86 3.25 -23.42
N LYS A 335 4.58 2.85 -23.61
CA LYS A 335 3.78 3.21 -24.77
C LYS A 335 3.54 4.70 -24.92
N TYR A 336 3.12 5.41 -23.87
CA TYR A 336 2.86 6.84 -23.99
C TYR A 336 4.14 7.68 -24.00
N LEU A 337 5.23 7.20 -23.37
CA LEU A 337 6.56 7.81 -23.41
C LEU A 337 7.33 7.55 -24.71
N GLY A 338 6.86 6.64 -25.57
CA GLY A 338 7.52 6.26 -26.82
C GLY A 338 8.83 5.50 -26.65
N ILE A 339 9.01 4.77 -25.54
CA ILE A 339 10.22 3.98 -25.24
C ILE A 339 9.94 2.48 -25.28
N GLU A 340 10.99 1.67 -25.49
CA GLU A 340 10.86 0.21 -25.44
C GLU A 340 10.86 -0.32 -24.00
N ARG A 341 11.82 0.15 -23.19
CA ARG A 341 12.01 -0.19 -21.77
C ARG A 341 12.72 0.93 -21.03
N PHE A 342 12.41 1.06 -19.74
CA PHE A 342 13.26 1.79 -18.80
C PHE A 342 14.57 1.03 -18.55
N LYS A 343 15.64 1.77 -18.31
CA LYS A 343 16.96 1.25 -17.92
C LYS A 343 17.18 1.47 -16.42
N LYS A 344 17.94 0.57 -15.78
CA LYS A 344 18.35 0.74 -14.38
C LYS A 344 19.18 2.02 -14.24
N GLN A 345 18.74 2.93 -13.38
CA GLN A 345 19.49 4.12 -13.03
C GLN A 345 20.06 3.94 -11.62
N PHE A 346 21.37 4.16 -11.47
CA PHE A 346 22.02 4.20 -10.17
C PHE A 346 22.23 5.65 -9.78
N SER A 347 21.69 6.05 -8.62
CA SER A 347 22.23 7.22 -7.95
C SER A 347 23.41 6.81 -7.08
N ASN A 348 24.48 7.58 -7.19
CA ASN A 348 25.63 7.51 -6.28
C ASN A 348 25.58 8.65 -5.25
N LYS A 349 24.40 9.23 -4.96
CA LYS A 349 24.26 10.30 -3.96
C LYS A 349 23.31 9.92 -2.84
N GLU A 350 23.73 10.18 -1.60
CA GLU A 350 22.95 9.92 -0.39
C GLU A 350 22.96 11.20 0.47
N ILE A 351 21.80 11.58 1.02
CA ILE A 351 21.71 12.71 1.94
C ILE A 351 21.98 12.20 3.36
N ALA A 352 22.94 12.79 4.05
CA ALA A 352 23.19 12.55 5.46
C ALA A 352 22.51 13.64 6.31
N ILE A 353 21.61 13.23 7.19
CA ILE A 353 20.90 14.09 8.14
C ILE A 353 21.44 13.81 9.53
N ASP A 354 21.89 14.85 10.25
CA ASP A 354 22.16 14.77 11.67
C ASP A 354 20.84 14.88 12.46
N THR A 355 20.32 13.72 12.89
CA THR A 355 19.08 13.67 13.70
C THR A 355 19.25 14.14 15.15
N THR A 356 20.48 14.48 15.57
CA THR A 356 20.74 15.06 16.91
C THR A 356 20.55 16.57 16.96
N GLN A 357 20.47 17.23 15.80
CA GLN A 357 20.25 18.68 15.66
C GLN A 357 18.86 18.97 15.05
N PRO A 358 17.79 18.95 15.86
CA PRO A 358 16.44 19.25 15.39
C PRO A 358 16.30 20.72 14.98
N GLU A 359 15.43 20.98 14.00
CA GLU A 359 15.12 22.34 13.54
C GLU A 359 14.16 23.02 14.51
N SER A 360 14.51 24.21 14.99
CA SER A 360 13.71 24.97 15.96
C SER A 360 12.28 25.22 15.49
N ILE A 361 12.08 25.42 14.18
CA ILE A 361 10.80 25.61 13.51
C ILE A 361 9.80 24.47 13.78
N GLU A 362 10.26 23.23 13.97
CA GLU A 362 9.38 22.07 14.24
C GLU A 362 8.79 22.11 15.66
N ASN A 363 9.26 22.99 16.55
CA ASN A 363 8.57 23.28 17.81
C ASN A 363 7.38 24.25 17.63
N VAL A 364 7.29 24.92 16.47
CA VAL A 364 6.29 25.94 16.14
C VAL A 364 5.24 25.42 15.16
N ILE A 365 5.58 24.44 14.32
CA ILE A 365 4.64 23.82 13.38
C ILE A 365 3.70 22.87 14.14
N GLU A 366 2.40 23.17 14.12
CA GLU A 366 1.35 22.29 14.63
C GLU A 366 1.11 21.10 13.69
N ARG A 367 1.98 20.09 13.78
CA ARG A 367 1.86 18.84 13.02
C ARG A 367 0.62 18.04 13.43
N THR A 368 -0.18 17.57 12.48
CA THR A 368 -1.32 16.70 12.76
C THR A 368 -0.85 15.34 13.27
N LYS A 369 -1.14 15.06 14.54
CA LYS A 369 -0.95 13.75 15.16
C LYS A 369 -2.00 12.78 14.63
N ARG A 370 -1.57 11.66 14.05
CA ARG A 370 -2.43 10.58 13.53
C ARG A 370 -2.45 9.36 14.42
N PHE A 371 -1.37 9.13 15.15
CA PHE A 371 -1.21 7.98 16.02
C PHE A 371 -1.10 8.41 17.49
N LYS A 372 -1.38 7.47 18.40
CA LYS A 372 -1.26 7.66 19.85
C LYS A 372 -0.56 6.44 20.43
N PHE A 373 0.42 6.66 21.29
CA PHE A 373 1.33 5.60 21.70
C PHE A 373 1.50 5.55 23.22
N ASP A 374 0.72 4.68 23.83
CA ASP A 374 0.84 4.34 25.24
C ASP A 374 1.85 3.18 25.39
N ASN A 375 2.96 3.43 26.09
CA ASN A 375 4.05 2.49 26.44
C ASN A 375 5.06 2.10 25.34
N TRP A 376 6.02 2.97 25.05
CA TRP A 376 7.25 2.58 24.34
C TRP A 376 8.46 2.47 25.26
N SER A 377 9.14 1.31 25.19
CA SER A 377 10.44 1.04 25.80
C SER A 377 11.50 0.57 24.79
N SER A 378 11.16 0.59 23.50
CA SER A 378 11.94 0.08 22.37
C SER A 378 12.49 1.19 21.47
N ASN A 379 13.61 0.91 20.80
CA ASN A 379 14.24 1.81 19.83
C ASN A 379 13.44 1.96 18.51
N ILE A 380 12.36 1.20 18.34
CA ILE A 380 11.40 1.34 17.25
C ILE A 380 9.98 1.31 17.80
N ALA A 381 9.11 2.05 17.14
CA ALA A 381 7.69 2.11 17.38
C ALA A 381 6.95 1.12 16.47
N PHE A 382 5.89 0.50 17.00
CA PHE A 382 4.99 -0.34 16.22
C PHE A 382 3.55 -0.03 16.59
N ASP A 383 2.72 0.15 15.56
CA ASP A 383 1.29 0.33 15.66
C ASP A 383 0.61 -0.98 15.23
N GLU A 384 0.02 -1.72 16.17
CA GLU A 384 -0.57 -3.04 15.90
C GLU A 384 -1.76 -2.97 14.93
N GLU A 385 -2.56 -1.90 15.02
CA GLU A 385 -3.79 -1.70 14.24
C GLU A 385 -3.50 -1.52 12.74
N SER A 386 -2.58 -0.61 12.39
CA SER A 386 -2.16 -0.36 11.01
C SER A 386 -0.94 -1.18 10.55
N HIS A 387 -0.28 -1.91 11.46
CA HIS A 387 0.97 -2.66 11.25
C HIS A 387 2.11 -1.78 10.69
N LYS A 388 2.16 -0.52 11.13
CA LYS A 388 3.19 0.44 10.76
C LYS A 388 4.32 0.45 11.77
N TYR A 389 5.55 0.59 11.27
CA TYR A 389 6.74 0.75 12.09
C TYR A 389 7.21 2.20 11.96
N LEU A 390 7.45 2.87 13.08
CA LEU A 390 7.69 4.33 13.12
C LEU A 390 8.95 4.64 13.94
N HIS A 391 9.41 5.88 13.88
CA HIS A 391 10.37 6.35 14.88
C HIS A 391 9.67 6.53 16.26
N PRO A 392 10.27 6.16 17.41
CA PRO A 392 9.69 6.31 18.76
C PRO A 392 9.37 7.74 19.25
N LYS A 393 9.34 8.72 18.36
CA LYS A 393 9.01 10.13 18.62
C LYS A 393 8.13 10.73 17.52
N ASP A 394 7.64 9.90 16.59
CA ASP A 394 6.78 10.35 15.50
C ASP A 394 5.34 9.88 15.72
N GLU A 395 4.46 10.84 16.00
CA GLU A 395 3.01 10.63 16.11
C GLU A 395 2.28 11.01 14.80
N THR A 396 3.02 11.42 13.76
CA THR A 396 2.48 12.00 12.52
C THR A 396 2.43 11.00 11.35
N GLY A 397 3.33 10.01 11.34
CA GLY A 397 3.50 9.04 10.25
C GLY A 397 4.58 9.40 9.23
N ASN A 398 5.25 10.54 9.37
CA ASN A 398 6.28 10.97 8.43
C ASN A 398 7.57 10.13 8.53
N ALA A 399 7.88 9.60 9.72
CA ALA A 399 9.08 8.82 10.01
C ALA A 399 8.80 7.30 9.98
N GLU A 400 8.11 6.83 8.94
CA GLU A 400 7.72 5.43 8.76
C GLU A 400 8.85 4.58 8.17
N TYR A 401 9.16 3.47 8.83
CA TYR A 401 10.00 2.40 8.32
C TYR A 401 9.14 1.45 7.48
N ILE A 402 9.56 1.13 6.25
CA ILE A 402 8.83 0.17 5.43
C ILE A 402 8.90 -1.23 6.05
N SER A 403 7.75 -1.91 6.20
CA SER A 403 7.77 -3.29 6.68
C SER A 403 8.46 -4.22 5.67
N VAL A 404 9.21 -5.22 6.14
CA VAL A 404 9.83 -6.24 5.26
C VAL A 404 8.80 -6.92 4.37
N THR A 405 7.60 -7.17 4.88
CA THR A 405 6.48 -7.73 4.12
C THR A 405 6.03 -6.81 2.99
N THR A 406 5.77 -5.53 3.27
CA THR A 406 5.39 -4.53 2.25
C THR A 406 6.48 -4.34 1.20
N LEU A 407 7.75 -4.34 1.63
CA LEU A 407 8.91 -4.24 0.73
C LEU A 407 9.01 -5.44 -0.23
N ILE A 408 8.74 -6.65 0.25
CA ILE A 408 8.67 -7.85 -0.60
C ILE A 408 7.47 -7.77 -1.54
N GLU A 409 6.28 -7.44 -1.03
CA GLU A 409 5.01 -7.44 -1.79
C GLU A 409 5.05 -6.58 -3.05
N ARG A 410 5.81 -5.46 -3.04
CA ARG A 410 6.13 -4.68 -4.24
C ARG A 410 6.53 -5.55 -5.44
N PHE A 411 7.41 -6.54 -5.21
CA PHE A 411 7.92 -7.42 -6.25
C PHE A 411 6.98 -8.57 -6.62
N PHE A 412 5.91 -8.81 -5.86
CA PHE A 412 5.00 -9.94 -6.01
C PHE A 412 3.53 -9.52 -6.23
N PRO A 413 3.26 -8.62 -7.20
CA PRO A 413 1.91 -8.10 -7.42
C PRO A 413 0.90 -9.20 -7.71
N PHE A 414 -0.28 -9.09 -7.10
CA PHE A 414 -1.41 -9.99 -7.33
C PHE A 414 -2.55 -9.25 -8.01
N ASP A 415 -2.86 -9.67 -9.24
CA ASP A 415 -3.95 -9.14 -10.06
C ASP A 415 -5.26 -9.80 -9.61
N LEU A 416 -5.82 -9.26 -8.53
CA LEU A 416 -7.03 -9.76 -7.90
C LEU A 416 -8.20 -9.73 -8.89
N ASN A 417 -8.39 -8.64 -9.63
CA ASN A 417 -9.48 -8.52 -10.60
C ASN A 417 -9.45 -9.67 -11.62
N ARG A 418 -8.29 -9.92 -12.24
CA ARG A 418 -8.12 -11.04 -13.18
C ARG A 418 -8.29 -12.42 -12.53
N TYR A 419 -7.93 -12.57 -11.26
CA TYR A 419 -8.19 -13.81 -10.51
C TYR A 419 -9.70 -14.01 -10.29
N ILE A 420 -10.42 -12.95 -9.93
CA ILE A 420 -11.87 -12.93 -9.71
C ILE A 420 -12.61 -13.23 -11.02
N GLU A 421 -12.37 -12.47 -12.10
CA GLU A 421 -12.92 -12.67 -13.45
C GLU A 421 -12.80 -14.14 -13.88
N LYS A 422 -11.57 -14.67 -13.85
CA LYS A 422 -11.28 -16.04 -14.29
C LYS A 422 -11.99 -17.09 -13.43
N LYS A 423 -11.98 -16.94 -12.11
CA LYS A 423 -12.61 -17.91 -11.21
C LYS A 423 -14.14 -17.83 -11.26
N ALA A 424 -14.70 -16.65 -11.51
CA ALA A 424 -16.13 -16.44 -11.75
C ALA A 424 -16.61 -17.21 -13.00
N GLU A 425 -15.83 -17.14 -14.09
CA GLU A 425 -16.08 -17.91 -15.33
C GLU A 425 -15.96 -19.43 -15.08
N GLU A 426 -14.84 -19.90 -14.51
CA GLU A 426 -14.61 -21.32 -14.20
C GLU A 426 -15.72 -21.91 -13.30
N GLU A 427 -16.14 -21.17 -12.27
CA GLU A 427 -17.17 -21.59 -11.32
C GLU A 427 -18.61 -21.23 -11.75
N ASN A 428 -18.79 -20.55 -12.89
CA ASN A 428 -20.07 -20.02 -13.41
C ASN A 428 -20.91 -19.33 -12.32
N ARG A 429 -20.35 -18.29 -11.70
CA ARG A 429 -21.00 -17.49 -10.67
C ARG A 429 -20.59 -16.01 -10.76
N PRO A 430 -21.35 -15.06 -10.19
CA PRO A 430 -20.99 -13.65 -10.16
C PRO A 430 -19.59 -13.38 -9.56
N GLU A 431 -18.86 -12.45 -10.15
CA GLU A 431 -17.55 -11.96 -9.67
C GLU A 431 -17.60 -11.46 -8.23
N GLU A 432 -18.69 -10.76 -7.86
CA GLU A 432 -18.99 -10.32 -6.49
C GLU A 432 -18.93 -11.48 -5.49
N ASP A 433 -19.50 -12.65 -5.81
CA ASP A 433 -19.49 -13.82 -4.92
C ASP A 433 -18.09 -14.42 -4.76
N VAL A 434 -17.26 -14.32 -5.81
CA VAL A 434 -15.86 -14.77 -5.76
C VAL A 434 -15.02 -13.82 -4.91
N LEU A 435 -15.28 -12.51 -5.01
CA LEU A 435 -14.61 -11.48 -4.23
C LEU A 435 -14.97 -11.57 -2.75
N ASP A 436 -16.25 -11.74 -2.43
CA ASP A 436 -16.74 -12.00 -1.07
C ASP A 436 -16.10 -13.27 -0.48
N GLU A 437 -16.08 -14.39 -1.22
CA GLU A 437 -15.38 -15.61 -0.78
C GLU A 437 -13.90 -15.34 -0.50
N TYR A 438 -13.23 -14.62 -1.41
CA TYR A 438 -11.80 -14.35 -1.32
C TYR A 438 -11.47 -13.49 -0.11
N LEU A 439 -12.17 -12.37 0.08
CA LEU A 439 -11.94 -11.43 1.19
C LEU A 439 -12.23 -12.10 2.53
N LEU A 440 -13.35 -12.83 2.65
CA LEU A 440 -13.68 -13.53 3.89
C LEU A 440 -12.64 -14.61 4.24
N MET A 441 -12.24 -15.44 3.28
CA MET A 441 -11.24 -16.48 3.47
C MET A 441 -9.83 -15.92 3.75
N ARG A 442 -9.52 -14.71 3.25
CA ARG A 442 -8.30 -13.96 3.57
C ARG A 442 -8.33 -13.49 5.02
N ASP A 443 -9.41 -12.81 5.42
CA ASP A 443 -9.53 -12.18 6.74
C ASP A 443 -9.60 -13.24 7.86
N GLU A 444 -10.34 -14.35 7.65
CA GLU A 444 -10.38 -15.49 8.58
C GLU A 444 -9.01 -16.18 8.72
N ALA A 445 -8.26 -16.31 7.63
CA ALA A 445 -6.91 -16.90 7.68
C ALA A 445 -5.92 -16.00 8.42
N ALA A 446 -6.05 -14.67 8.29
CA ALA A 446 -5.22 -13.69 8.97
C ALA A 446 -5.48 -13.64 10.48
N GLU A 447 -6.76 -13.63 10.90
CA GLU A 447 -7.14 -13.65 12.32
C GLU A 447 -6.67 -14.94 13.02
N LYS A 448 -7.01 -16.11 12.47
CA LYS A 448 -6.58 -17.40 13.04
C LYS A 448 -5.05 -17.56 13.03
N GLY A 449 -4.35 -16.90 12.09
CA GLY A 449 -2.90 -16.82 12.07
C GLY A 449 -2.38 -15.97 13.23
N THR A 450 -2.92 -14.76 13.40
CA THR A 450 -2.55 -13.79 14.46
C THR A 450 -2.79 -14.38 15.85
N TYR A 451 -3.96 -15.00 16.07
CA TYR A 451 -4.27 -15.71 17.32
C TYR A 451 -3.26 -16.83 17.62
N LEU A 452 -2.88 -17.64 16.61
CA LEU A 452 -1.90 -18.72 16.80
C LEU A 452 -0.51 -18.18 17.17
N HIS A 453 -0.05 -17.11 16.52
CA HIS A 453 1.22 -16.46 16.89
C HIS A 453 1.19 -15.98 18.35
N ASN A 454 0.11 -15.30 18.76
CA ASN A 454 -0.07 -14.82 20.12
C ASN A 454 -0.04 -15.98 21.15
N GLN A 455 -0.73 -17.10 20.91
CA GLN A 455 -0.67 -18.26 21.81
C GLN A 455 0.76 -18.84 21.92
N ILE A 456 1.49 -18.92 20.80
CA ILE A 456 2.87 -19.40 20.76
C ILE A 456 3.80 -18.44 21.52
N GLU A 457 3.67 -17.13 21.31
CA GLU A 457 4.43 -16.10 22.01
C GLU A 457 4.20 -16.19 23.52
N GLN A 458 2.94 -16.24 23.95
CA GLN A 458 2.55 -16.33 25.35
C GLN A 458 3.12 -17.58 26.04
N PHE A 459 3.05 -18.74 25.38
CA PHE A 459 3.68 -19.97 25.84
C PHE A 459 5.20 -19.82 26.02
N LEU A 460 5.89 -19.25 25.02
CA LEU A 460 7.34 -19.09 25.05
C LEU A 460 7.81 -18.08 26.10
N LYS A 461 7.02 -17.02 26.33
CA LYS A 461 7.26 -16.00 27.36
C LYS A 461 6.76 -16.42 28.75
N ASN A 462 6.17 -17.60 28.89
CA ASN A 462 5.60 -18.16 30.14
C ASN A 462 4.49 -17.28 30.74
N THR A 463 3.67 -16.65 29.91
CA THR A 463 2.44 -15.97 30.32
C THR A 463 1.23 -16.89 30.16
N ALA A 464 0.03 -16.43 30.53
CA ALA A 464 -1.19 -17.19 30.27
C ALA A 464 -1.43 -17.31 28.75
N PHE A 465 -1.83 -18.51 28.29
CA PHE A 465 -2.15 -18.85 26.91
C PHE A 465 -3.32 -19.86 26.88
N ASP A 466 -3.95 -19.97 25.71
CA ASP A 466 -5.04 -20.90 25.41
C ASP A 466 -4.50 -22.10 24.58
N PRO A 467 -4.53 -23.33 25.13
CA PRO A 467 -4.07 -24.52 24.42
C PRO A 467 -5.09 -25.11 23.44
N ASP A 468 -6.36 -24.64 23.44
CA ASP A 468 -7.50 -25.35 22.83
C ASP A 468 -7.63 -25.13 21.31
N SER A 469 -6.52 -25.32 20.58
CA SER A 469 -6.52 -25.42 19.11
C SER A 469 -5.64 -26.56 18.61
N LYS A 470 -6.04 -27.18 17.49
CA LYS A 470 -5.26 -28.25 16.86
C LYS A 470 -3.89 -27.73 16.40
N GLU A 471 -3.83 -26.50 15.89
CA GLU A 471 -2.60 -25.84 15.48
C GLU A 471 -1.62 -25.62 16.64
N PHE A 472 -2.11 -25.25 17.82
CA PHE A 472 -1.27 -25.12 19.01
C PHE A 472 -0.79 -26.48 19.52
N ALA A 473 -1.62 -27.53 19.46
CA ALA A 473 -1.19 -28.90 19.74
C ALA A 473 -0.07 -29.37 18.78
N LEU A 474 -0.15 -29.04 17.48
CA LEU A 474 0.93 -29.30 16.52
C LEU A 474 2.22 -28.54 16.87
N PHE A 475 2.10 -27.31 17.39
CA PHE A 475 3.26 -26.53 17.89
C PHE A 475 3.90 -27.18 19.13
N LEU A 476 3.11 -27.65 20.10
CA LEU A 476 3.63 -28.38 21.26
C LEU A 476 4.38 -29.64 20.81
N ASP A 477 3.80 -30.42 19.89
CA ASP A 477 4.45 -31.61 19.31
C ASP A 477 5.79 -31.26 18.66
N PHE A 478 5.84 -30.19 17.86
CA PHE A 478 7.09 -29.66 17.31
C PHE A 478 8.08 -29.27 18.41
N TYR A 479 7.66 -28.50 19.41
CA TYR A 479 8.51 -28.04 20.52
C TYR A 479 9.12 -29.22 21.31
N HIS A 480 8.32 -30.23 21.60
CA HIS A 480 8.75 -31.42 22.34
C HIS A 480 9.65 -32.37 21.52
N LYS A 481 9.44 -32.50 20.20
CA LYS A 481 10.23 -33.39 19.33
C LYS A 481 11.48 -32.72 18.74
N GLU A 482 11.48 -31.41 18.53
CA GLU A 482 12.48 -30.71 17.69
C GLU A 482 13.32 -29.68 18.44
N ILE A 483 12.75 -29.01 19.45
CA ILE A 483 13.40 -27.94 20.22
C ILE A 483 14.07 -28.53 21.46
N LYS A 484 13.31 -29.17 22.36
CA LYS A 484 13.85 -29.75 23.60
C LYS A 484 14.99 -30.74 23.37
N PRO A 485 14.90 -31.72 22.45
CA PRO A 485 15.95 -32.73 22.28
C PRO A 485 17.24 -32.18 21.66
N ARG A 486 17.20 -30.98 21.05
CA ARG A 486 18.36 -30.31 20.46
C ARG A 486 19.05 -29.31 21.41
N GLY A 487 18.57 -29.15 22.64
CA GLY A 487 19.11 -28.18 23.59
C GLY A 487 18.97 -26.72 23.11
N LEU A 488 18.01 -26.43 22.24
CA LEU A 488 17.77 -25.08 21.74
C LEU A 488 17.12 -24.24 22.84
N ARG A 489 17.84 -23.21 23.30
CA ARG A 489 17.38 -22.32 24.38
C ARG A 489 16.58 -21.17 23.78
N PHE A 490 15.38 -20.92 24.29
CA PHE A 490 14.59 -19.75 23.91
C PHE A 490 15.40 -18.47 24.12
N PHE A 491 15.38 -17.56 23.15
CA PHE A 491 16.08 -16.28 23.22
C PHE A 491 15.12 -15.10 23.11
N ASP A 492 14.23 -15.10 22.12
CA ASP A 492 13.26 -14.03 21.91
C ASP A 492 12.07 -14.50 21.05
N ALA A 493 10.92 -13.84 21.17
CA ALA A 493 9.73 -14.05 20.35
C ALA A 493 9.01 -12.72 20.08
N GLU A 494 8.42 -12.61 18.89
CA GLU A 494 7.89 -11.35 18.33
C GLU A 494 8.94 -10.22 18.45
N LYS A 495 10.17 -10.52 18.03
CA LYS A 495 11.30 -9.59 18.13
C LYS A 495 11.25 -8.55 17.01
N MET A 496 10.85 -7.33 17.35
CA MET A 496 11.00 -6.17 16.47
C MET A 496 12.47 -5.90 16.15
N ILE A 497 12.75 -5.68 14.87
CA ILE A 497 14.07 -5.36 14.30
C ILE A 497 13.94 -4.28 13.23
N PHE A 498 15.00 -3.51 13.02
CA PHE A 498 15.08 -2.51 11.96
C PHE A 498 16.50 -2.29 11.47
N SER A 499 16.61 -1.71 10.27
CA SER A 499 17.86 -1.20 9.72
C SER A 499 17.70 0.29 9.43
N ASP A 500 18.46 1.11 10.15
CA ASP A 500 18.56 2.56 9.89
C ASP A 500 19.16 2.86 8.51
N LYS A 501 19.97 1.94 7.96
CA LYS A 501 20.61 2.08 6.66
C LYS A 501 19.61 1.99 5.50
N TYR A 502 18.61 1.12 5.62
CA TYR A 502 17.59 0.92 4.58
C TYR A 502 16.23 1.53 4.94
N LEU A 503 16.03 1.92 6.21
CA LEU A 503 14.75 2.36 6.79
C LEU A 503 13.65 1.30 6.62
N VAL A 504 14.05 0.05 6.89
CA VAL A 504 13.22 -1.16 6.83
C VAL A 504 13.07 -1.72 8.23
N ALA A 505 11.87 -2.18 8.58
CA ALA A 505 11.57 -2.79 9.87
C ALA A 505 10.72 -4.06 9.74
N GLY A 506 10.66 -4.85 10.79
CA GLY A 506 9.77 -6.01 10.87
C GLY A 506 9.94 -6.77 12.17
N THR A 507 9.18 -7.84 12.33
CA THR A 507 9.16 -8.65 13.55
C THR A 507 9.53 -10.09 13.22
N ILE A 508 10.49 -10.64 13.96
CA ILE A 508 10.86 -12.07 13.89
C ILE A 508 9.99 -12.84 14.89
N ASP A 509 9.19 -13.78 14.37
CA ASP A 509 8.34 -14.65 15.17
C ASP A 509 9.09 -15.32 16.34
N CYS A 510 10.24 -15.98 16.09
CA CYS A 510 11.03 -16.60 17.15
C CYS A 510 12.53 -16.80 16.85
N LEU A 511 13.35 -16.59 17.89
CA LEU A 511 14.78 -16.90 17.93
C LEU A 511 15.10 -17.90 19.05
N TYR A 512 15.85 -18.94 18.70
CA TYR A 512 16.48 -19.87 19.63
C TYR A 512 18.00 -19.78 19.56
N LYS A 513 18.68 -19.77 20.70
CA LYS A 513 20.14 -19.86 20.78
C LYS A 513 20.59 -21.32 20.86
N LYS A 514 21.62 -21.68 20.07
CA LYS A 514 22.27 -22.99 20.16
C LYS A 514 23.08 -23.10 21.46
N GLU A 515 23.03 -24.26 22.07
CA GLU A 515 23.89 -24.56 23.21
C GLU A 515 25.38 -24.47 22.83
N ASN A 516 26.17 -23.83 23.69
CA ASN A 516 27.62 -23.65 23.56
C ASN A 516 28.12 -22.96 22.26
N LYS A 517 27.25 -22.24 21.54
CA LYS A 517 27.62 -21.43 20.37
C LYS A 517 26.93 -20.08 20.39
N ASP A 518 27.62 -19.05 19.92
CA ASP A 518 27.01 -17.75 19.65
C ASP A 518 26.34 -17.77 18.26
N GLU A 519 25.37 -18.67 18.13
CA GLU A 519 24.64 -18.95 16.89
C GLU A 519 23.17 -19.17 17.19
N TYR A 520 22.33 -18.60 16.33
CA TYR A 520 20.88 -18.59 16.49
C TYR A 520 20.21 -19.43 15.41
N VAL A 521 19.04 -19.98 15.74
CA VAL A 521 18.09 -20.61 14.82
C VAL A 521 16.87 -19.70 14.78
N MET A 522 16.52 -19.25 13.58
CA MET A 522 15.37 -18.39 13.35
C MET A 522 14.21 -19.22 12.84
N LEU A 523 13.07 -19.13 13.52
CA LEU A 523 11.85 -19.85 13.19
C LEU A 523 10.77 -18.83 12.84
N ASP A 524 9.93 -19.23 11.89
CA ASP A 524 8.81 -18.45 11.38
C ASP A 524 7.59 -19.40 11.34
N TRP A 525 6.55 -19.03 12.07
CA TRP A 525 5.33 -19.83 12.25
C TRP A 525 4.40 -19.56 11.06
N LYS A 526 3.81 -20.60 10.46
CA LYS A 526 2.92 -20.42 9.31
C LYS A 526 1.68 -21.28 9.37
N ARG A 527 0.55 -20.63 9.69
CA ARG A 527 -0.79 -21.17 9.51
C ARG A 527 -1.20 -21.10 8.04
N SER A 528 -0.97 -22.17 7.26
CA SER A 528 -1.32 -22.19 5.83
C SER A 528 -1.75 -23.56 5.31
N LYS A 529 -2.97 -23.66 4.77
CA LYS A 529 -3.49 -24.85 4.06
C LYS A 529 -2.94 -25.10 2.65
N LYS A 530 -2.00 -24.26 2.17
CA LYS A 530 -1.48 -24.30 0.78
C LYS A 530 0.04 -24.30 0.68
N LEU A 531 0.77 -24.09 1.79
CA LEU A 531 2.23 -24.00 1.77
C LEU A 531 2.89 -25.38 1.57
N ILE A 532 2.21 -26.47 1.93
CA ILE A 532 2.69 -27.84 1.77
C ILE A 532 1.77 -28.61 0.81
N ILE A 533 2.38 -29.32 -0.15
CA ILE A 533 1.76 -30.30 -1.04
C ILE A 533 2.60 -31.57 -0.95
N ASP A 534 1.97 -32.71 -0.67
CA ASP A 534 2.63 -34.04 -0.60
C ASP A 534 3.89 -34.08 0.28
N GLY A 535 3.86 -33.33 1.40
CA GLY A 535 4.98 -33.22 2.35
C GLY A 535 6.09 -32.23 1.95
N HIS A 536 5.99 -31.60 0.79
CA HIS A 536 6.99 -30.68 0.24
C HIS A 536 6.47 -29.24 0.13
N PRO A 537 7.35 -28.21 0.19
CA PRO A 537 6.92 -26.83 0.04
C PRO A 537 6.37 -26.57 -1.37
N ARG A 538 5.21 -25.91 -1.44
CA ARG A 538 4.62 -25.43 -2.68
C ARG A 538 5.41 -24.22 -3.19
N ILE A 539 6.36 -24.49 -4.09
CA ILE A 539 7.21 -23.47 -4.72
C ILE A 539 6.52 -22.66 -5.83
N PHE A 540 5.31 -23.05 -6.25
CA PHE A 540 4.59 -22.48 -7.41
C PHE A 540 3.24 -21.81 -7.06
N GLY A 541 2.84 -20.81 -7.84
CA GLY A 541 1.85 -19.81 -7.46
C GLY A 541 1.15 -19.15 -8.66
N TYR A 542 0.91 -17.84 -8.58
CA TYR A 542 0.19 -17.07 -9.60
C TYR A 542 1.10 -16.04 -10.29
N GLY A 543 1.85 -16.50 -11.28
CA GLY A 543 2.80 -15.69 -12.02
C GLY A 543 4.20 -15.69 -11.40
N TYR A 544 4.99 -14.68 -11.71
CA TYR A 544 6.39 -14.53 -11.28
C TYR A 544 6.60 -13.16 -10.63
N ALA A 545 7.70 -13.01 -9.90
CA ALA A 545 8.10 -11.72 -9.35
C ALA A 545 8.52 -10.74 -10.46
N LEU A 546 8.63 -9.47 -10.11
CA LEU A 546 8.99 -8.40 -11.03
C LEU A 546 10.50 -8.23 -11.23
N SER A 547 10.85 -7.71 -12.41
CA SER A 547 12.20 -7.22 -12.75
C SER A 547 13.31 -8.26 -12.47
N GLU A 548 14.39 -7.87 -11.79
CA GLU A 548 15.55 -8.71 -11.47
C GLU A 548 15.23 -9.99 -10.65
N LEU A 549 14.00 -10.15 -10.15
CA LEU A 549 13.53 -11.34 -9.43
C LEU A 549 12.63 -12.27 -10.27
N SER A 550 12.47 -12.03 -11.58
CA SER A 550 11.50 -12.76 -12.41
C SER A 550 11.77 -14.27 -12.57
N ASN A 551 12.88 -14.78 -12.05
CA ASN A 551 13.15 -16.21 -11.89
C ASN A 551 12.39 -16.85 -10.70
N LEU A 552 11.87 -16.04 -9.77
CA LEU A 552 11.06 -16.49 -8.65
C LEU A 552 9.58 -16.51 -9.04
N ASP A 553 8.93 -17.66 -8.86
CA ASP A 553 7.48 -17.77 -8.93
C ASP A 553 6.81 -16.97 -7.78
N ASN A 554 5.63 -16.40 -8.04
CA ASN A 554 4.79 -15.72 -7.03
C ASN A 554 4.07 -16.71 -6.09
N SER A 555 4.87 -17.47 -5.34
CA SER A 555 4.42 -18.41 -4.31
C SER A 555 4.63 -17.86 -2.90
N SER A 556 3.78 -18.27 -1.96
CA SER A 556 3.95 -17.89 -0.55
C SER A 556 5.29 -18.37 0.01
N PHE A 557 5.78 -19.53 -0.44
CA PHE A 557 7.08 -20.06 -0.04
C PHE A 557 8.22 -19.09 -0.38
N ASN A 558 8.28 -18.58 -1.61
CA ASN A 558 9.33 -17.64 -2.03
C ASN A 558 9.27 -16.33 -1.22
N ARG A 559 8.07 -15.81 -0.96
CA ARG A 559 7.88 -14.60 -0.14
C ARG A 559 8.34 -14.80 1.31
N TYR A 560 7.99 -15.91 1.96
CA TYR A 560 8.46 -16.22 3.32
C TYR A 560 9.98 -16.48 3.39
N CYS A 561 10.56 -17.07 2.34
CA CYS A 561 12.02 -17.24 2.26
C CYS A 561 12.75 -15.90 2.16
N LEU A 562 12.23 -14.96 1.34
CA LEU A 562 12.78 -13.61 1.24
C LEU A 562 12.63 -12.83 2.57
N GLN A 563 11.49 -12.96 3.25
CA GLN A 563 11.25 -12.34 4.57
C GLN A 563 12.31 -12.78 5.58
N GLN A 564 12.48 -14.09 5.75
CA GLN A 564 13.49 -14.66 6.63
C GLN A 564 14.93 -14.25 6.23
N ASN A 565 15.25 -14.16 4.93
CA ASN A 565 16.58 -13.72 4.50
C ASN A 565 16.84 -12.22 4.74
N ILE A 566 15.84 -11.36 4.60
CA ILE A 566 15.96 -9.93 4.93
C ILE A 566 16.09 -9.74 6.45
N TYR A 567 15.29 -10.46 7.25
CA TYR A 567 15.44 -10.49 8.71
C TYR A 567 16.85 -10.95 9.11
N LYS A 568 17.37 -12.04 8.52
CA LYS A 568 18.75 -12.50 8.72
C LYS A 568 19.78 -11.44 8.37
N HIS A 569 19.62 -10.71 7.26
CA HIS A 569 20.52 -9.61 6.90
C HIS A 569 20.55 -8.55 8.01
N ILE A 570 19.38 -8.04 8.39
CA ILE A 570 19.23 -6.98 9.41
C ILE A 570 19.84 -7.40 10.75
N VAL A 571 19.54 -8.60 11.27
CA VAL A 571 20.06 -9.03 12.58
C VAL A 571 21.55 -9.33 12.59
N GLU A 572 22.12 -9.76 11.46
CA GLU A 572 23.57 -9.97 11.36
C GLU A 572 24.35 -8.66 11.20
N THR A 573 23.77 -7.63 10.55
CA THR A 573 24.46 -6.34 10.34
C THR A 573 24.23 -5.33 11.45
N GLU A 574 23.01 -5.23 11.99
CA GLU A 574 22.61 -4.16 12.93
C GLU A 574 22.62 -4.63 14.40
N TYR A 575 22.49 -5.95 14.64
CA TYR A 575 22.36 -6.53 15.99
C TYR A 575 23.46 -7.55 16.34
N ALA A 576 24.38 -7.85 15.40
CA ALA A 576 25.43 -8.86 15.52
C ALA A 576 24.95 -10.30 15.87
N LEU A 577 23.68 -10.64 15.59
CA LEU A 577 23.09 -11.95 15.89
C LEU A 577 23.30 -12.93 14.72
N LYS A 578 24.31 -13.80 14.81
CA LYS A 578 24.63 -14.77 13.76
C LYS A 578 23.52 -15.84 13.58
N ILE A 579 22.80 -15.80 12.46
CA ILE A 579 21.74 -16.76 12.13
C ILE A 579 22.34 -17.96 11.38
N SER A 580 22.34 -19.11 12.05
CA SER A 580 22.95 -20.34 11.55
C SER A 580 22.02 -21.24 10.75
N SER A 581 20.70 -21.10 10.92
CA SER A 581 19.69 -21.75 10.08
C SER A 581 18.34 -21.04 10.23
N MET A 582 17.57 -20.98 9.15
CA MET A 582 16.24 -20.41 9.08
C MET A 582 15.24 -21.51 8.70
N LYS A 583 14.08 -21.56 9.35
CA LYS A 583 13.03 -22.55 9.07
C LYS A 583 11.65 -21.89 9.08
N LEU A 584 10.75 -22.40 8.24
CA LEU A 584 9.31 -22.20 8.36
C LEU A 584 8.74 -23.42 9.08
N VAL A 585 7.84 -23.21 10.03
CA VAL A 585 7.14 -24.28 10.76
C VAL A 585 5.65 -24.16 10.47
N VAL A 586 5.14 -25.11 9.69
CA VAL A 586 3.77 -25.07 9.15
C VAL A 586 2.82 -25.80 10.11
N LEU A 587 1.84 -25.05 10.60
CA LEU A 587 0.92 -25.45 11.67
C LEU A 587 -0.51 -25.19 11.18
N HIS A 588 -1.22 -26.21 10.70
CA HIS A 588 -2.56 -26.03 10.15
C HIS A 588 -3.46 -27.23 10.39
N GLU A 589 -4.69 -27.01 10.84
CA GLU A 589 -5.67 -28.04 11.20
C GLU A 589 -5.94 -29.10 10.10
N ASN A 590 -5.88 -28.72 8.83
CA ASN A 590 -6.05 -29.63 7.68
C ASN A 590 -4.90 -30.65 7.49
N TYR A 591 -3.76 -30.47 8.15
CA TYR A 591 -2.63 -31.41 8.07
C TYR A 591 -2.68 -32.44 9.21
N PRO A 592 -2.13 -33.66 9.01
CA PRO A 592 -2.08 -34.68 10.05
C PRO A 592 -0.99 -34.40 11.11
N ASP A 593 0.09 -33.70 10.73
CA ASP A 593 1.24 -33.37 11.57
C ASP A 593 1.79 -31.97 11.18
N TYR A 594 2.76 -31.46 11.94
CA TYR A 594 3.51 -30.24 11.57
C TYR A 594 4.47 -30.51 10.41
N TYR A 595 4.83 -29.48 9.66
CA TYR A 595 5.91 -29.56 8.65
C TYR A 595 7.01 -28.54 8.92
N ILE A 596 8.26 -28.97 8.77
CA ILE A 596 9.43 -28.09 8.85
C ILE A 596 10.00 -27.90 7.46
N VAL A 597 10.02 -26.66 6.99
CA VAL A 597 10.63 -26.28 5.72
C VAL A 597 11.93 -25.53 6.01
N ASN A 598 13.05 -26.01 5.47
CA ASN A 598 14.30 -25.26 5.54
C ASN A 598 14.27 -24.09 4.55
N VAL A 599 14.61 -22.90 5.01
CA VAL A 599 14.70 -21.71 4.15
C VAL A 599 16.09 -21.65 3.49
N PRO A 600 16.19 -21.56 2.15
CA PRO A 600 17.47 -21.39 1.46
C PRO A 600 18.06 -19.99 1.71
N VAL A 601 19.38 -19.85 1.55
CA VAL A 601 20.03 -18.54 1.61
C VAL A 601 19.87 -17.83 0.26
N MET A 602 19.23 -16.66 0.26
CA MET A 602 18.84 -15.87 -0.91
C MET A 602 19.56 -14.52 -0.92
N LYS A 603 20.89 -14.53 -0.84
CA LYS A 603 21.72 -13.32 -0.68
C LYS A 603 21.62 -12.36 -1.88
N LYS A 604 21.51 -12.88 -3.11
CA LYS A 604 21.40 -12.07 -4.34
C LYS A 604 20.06 -11.32 -4.34
N GLU A 605 19.00 -12.04 -4.07
CA GLU A 605 17.61 -11.57 -4.08
C GLU A 605 17.36 -10.56 -2.95
N THR A 606 17.88 -10.84 -1.76
CA THR A 606 17.89 -9.90 -0.62
C THR A 606 18.58 -8.58 -0.99
N GLN A 607 19.73 -8.64 -1.66
CA GLN A 607 20.46 -7.43 -2.06
C GLN A 607 19.73 -6.65 -3.17
N ILE A 608 19.06 -7.34 -4.10
CA ILE A 608 18.19 -6.71 -5.11
C ILE A 608 17.07 -5.92 -4.43
N ILE A 609 16.35 -6.55 -3.49
CA ILE A 609 15.23 -5.91 -2.76
C ILE A 609 15.70 -4.72 -1.92
N LEU A 610 16.80 -4.86 -1.17
CA LEU A 610 17.32 -3.76 -0.35
C LEU A 610 17.91 -2.62 -1.19
N ASN A 611 18.44 -2.91 -2.39
CA ASN A 611 18.95 -1.89 -3.30
C ASN A 611 17.85 -1.12 -4.04
N SER A 612 16.63 -1.66 -4.21
CA SER A 612 15.55 -0.90 -4.86
C SER A 612 15.11 0.33 -4.06
N LEU A 613 15.37 0.35 -2.75
CA LEU A 613 15.16 1.51 -1.87
C LEU A 613 16.13 2.68 -2.15
N LYS A 614 17.20 2.45 -2.92
CA LYS A 614 18.20 3.45 -3.33
C LYS A 614 17.91 4.10 -4.69
N VAL A 615 16.75 3.83 -5.26
CA VAL A 615 16.28 4.33 -6.57
C VAL A 615 14.93 5.02 -6.34
N LYS A 616 14.70 6.21 -6.92
CA LYS A 616 13.31 6.64 -7.18
C LYS A 616 12.85 5.88 -8.41
N ILE A 617 11.80 5.11 -8.17
CA ILE A 617 10.57 4.91 -8.98
C ILE A 617 10.56 5.63 -10.35
#